data_AF-A0AAF0MPY0-F1
#
_entry.id   AF-A0AAF0MPY0-F1
#
_cell.length_a   1.000
_cell.length_b   1.000
_cell.length_c   1.000
_cell.angle_alpha   90.00
_cell.angle_beta   90.00
_cell.angle_gamma   90.00
#
_symmetry.space_group_name_H-M   'P 1'
#
loop_
_entity.id
_entity.type
_entity.pdbx_description
1 polymer ?
#
loop_
_entity_poly.entity_id
_entity_poly.type
_entity_poly.pdbx_seq_one_letter_code
_entity_poly.pdbx_strand_id
1 'polypeptide(L)' 'MSSELTAEKCTAYIRACIIITFILGVITGYLYHGGENNAMFVPLIIGFVSISFAYYFIEKRGDIIAGKKVEEE' A
#
# COMPACT_ATOMS: atom_id res chain seq x y z
N MET A 1 -11.83 -12.30 -16.61
CA MET A 1 -12.57 -11.04 -16.83
C MET A 1 -11.67 -9.95 -16.29
N SER A 2 -10.84 -9.31 -17.14
CA SER A 2 -9.97 -8.22 -16.72
C SER A 2 -10.86 -7.05 -16.35
N SER A 3 -11.01 -6.74 -15.07
CA SER A 3 -11.68 -5.51 -14.67
C SER A 3 -10.79 -4.34 -15.07
N GLU A 4 -11.35 -3.32 -15.73
CA GLU A 4 -10.58 -2.11 -15.99
C GLU A 4 -10.21 -1.44 -14.65
N LEU A 5 -8.94 -1.07 -14.52
CA LEU A 5 -8.43 -0.29 -13.40
C LEU A 5 -8.85 1.16 -13.60
N THR A 6 -9.64 1.70 -12.68
CA THR A 6 -10.10 3.10 -12.72
C THR A 6 -9.31 3.98 -11.75
N ALA A 7 -9.31 5.30 -11.98
CA ALA A 7 -8.65 6.25 -11.08
C ALA A 7 -9.25 6.24 -9.65
N GLU A 8 -10.55 5.96 -9.54
CA GLU A 8 -11.25 5.81 -8.25
C GLU A 8 -10.78 4.56 -7.50
N LYS A 9 -10.68 3.42 -8.19
CA LYS A 9 -10.10 2.19 -7.61
C LYS A 9 -8.67 2.41 -7.15
N CYS A 10 -7.83 3.04 -7.97
CA CYS A 10 -6.47 3.39 -7.57
C CYS A 10 -6.47 4.25 -6.30
N THR A 11 -7.35 5.26 -6.22
CA THR A 11 -7.46 6.11 -5.03
C THR A 11 -7.89 5.32 -3.78
N ALA A 12 -8.82 4.37 -3.94
CA ALA A 12 -9.21 3.47 -2.86
C ALA A 12 -8.04 2.57 -2.41
N TYR A 13 -7.29 1.98 -3.34
CA TYR A 13 -6.13 1.14 -3.04
C TYR A 13 -5.00 1.92 -2.36
N ILE A 14 -4.70 3.14 -2.83
CA ILE A 14 -3.73 4.03 -2.19
C ILE A 14 -4.13 4.29 -0.74
N ARG A 15 -5.40 4.66 -0.50
CA ARG A 15 -5.91 4.91 0.86
C ARG A 15 -5.81 3.67 1.73
N ALA A 16 -6.20 2.51 1.22
CA ALA A 16 -6.10 1.24 1.95
C ALA A 16 -4.64 0.94 2.34
N CYS A 17 -3.70 1.08 1.41
CA CYS A 17 -2.27 0.86 1.68
C CYS A 17 -1.72 1.81 2.74
N ILE A 18 -2.12 3.09 2.72
CA ILE A 18 -1.71 4.08 3.73
C ILE A 18 -2.27 3.70 5.11
N ILE A 19 -3.54 3.32 5.20
CA ILE A 19 -4.18 2.91 6.46
C ILE A 19 -3.49 1.67 7.03
N ILE A 20 -3.24 0.66 6.19
CA ILE A 20 -2.52 -0.56 6.59
C ILE A 20 -1.13 -0.21 7.12
N THR A 21 -0.39 0.64 6.40
CA THR A 21 0.95 1.09 6.81
C THR A 21 0.92 1.79 8.15
N PHE A 22 -0.06 2.67 8.39
CA PHE A 22 -0.24 3.35 9.67
C PHE A 22 -0.48 2.36 10.82
N ILE A 23 -1.39 1.40 10.64
CA ILE A 23 -1.69 0.36 11.63
C ILE A 23 -0.43 -0.45 11.94
N LEU A 24 0.33 -0.86 10.92
CA LEU A 24 1.57 -1.61 11.09
C LEU A 24 2.65 -0.78 11.80
N GLY A 25 2.70 0.53 11.56
CA GLY A 25 3.57 1.45 12.31
C GLY A 25 3.25 1.47 13.81
N VAL A 26 1.96 1.51 14.18
CA VAL A 26 1.52 1.44 15.58
C VAL A 26 1.89 0.09 16.21
N ILE A 27 1.63 -1.03 15.51
CA ILE A 27 2.00 -2.38 15.99
C ILE A 27 3.51 -2.49 16.16
N THR A 28 4.28 -2.01 15.19
CA THR A 28 5.75 -2.01 15.26
C THR A 28 6.25 -1.21 16.46
N GLY A 29 5.68 -0.03 16.71
CA GLY A 29 6.01 0.79 17.88
C GLY A 29 5.71 0.08 19.19
N TYR A 30 4.57 -0.61 19.28
CA TYR A 30 4.22 -1.44 20.44
C TYR A 30 5.24 -2.56 20.69
N LEU A 31 5.59 -3.33 19.64
CA LEU A 31 6.57 -4.42 19.74
C LEU A 31 7.98 -3.92 20.10
N TYR A 32 8.37 -2.76 19.55
CA TYR A 32 9.64 -2.12 19.87
C TYR A 32 9.72 -1.75 21.36
N HIS A 33 8.66 -1.13 21.91
CA HIS A 33 8.60 -0.83 23.35
C HIS A 33 8.53 -2.09 24.24
N GLY A 34 7.99 -3.19 23.72
CA GLY A 34 8.01 -4.51 24.39
C GLY A 34 9.34 -5.26 24.31
N GLY A 35 10.32 -4.77 23.53
CA GLY A 35 11.61 -5.44 23.33
C GLY A 35 11.56 -6.65 22.38
N GLU A 36 10.47 -6.85 21.65
CA GLU A 36 10.26 -7.99 20.75
C GLU A 36 10.86 -7.76 19.35
N ASN A 37 12.18 -7.60 19.31
CA ASN A 37 12.93 -7.18 18.10
C ASN A 37 12.79 -8.11 16.89
N ASN A 38 12.54 -9.41 17.10
CA ASN A 38 12.32 -10.34 15.99
C ASN A 38 10.89 -10.25 15.44
N ALA A 39 9.90 -9.98 16.30
CA ALA A 39 8.50 -9.90 15.90
C ALA A 39 8.21 -8.60 15.13
N MET A 40 8.91 -7.50 15.43
CA MET A 40 8.75 -6.21 14.74
C MET A 40 9.18 -6.23 13.26
N PHE A 41 10.00 -7.21 12.85
CA PHE A 41 10.46 -7.31 11.46
C PHE A 41 9.31 -7.61 10.49
N VAL A 42 8.34 -8.43 10.92
CA VAL A 42 7.18 -8.81 10.11
C VAL A 42 6.30 -7.61 9.75
N PRO A 43 5.79 -6.79 10.70
CA PRO A 43 4.99 -5.62 10.34
C PRO A 43 5.78 -4.57 9.55
N LEU A 44 7.10 -4.45 9.76
CA LEU A 44 7.96 -3.58 8.96
C LEU A 44 8.01 -4.00 7.48
N ILE A 45 8.21 -5.29 7.19
CA ILE A 45 8.18 -5.80 5.82
C ILE A 45 6.81 -5.57 5.19
N ILE A 46 5.73 -5.91 5.89
CA ILE A 46 4.37 -5.74 5.35
C ILE A 46 4.09 -4.26 5.08
N GLY A 47 4.57 -3.35 5.95
CA GLY A 47 4.46 -1.91 5.76
C GLY A 47 5.24 -1.44 4.52
N PHE A 48 6.47 -1.93 4.33
CA PHE A 48 7.28 -1.62 3.16
C PHE A 48 6.61 -2.07 1.84
N VAL A 49 6.08 -3.30 1.82
CA VAL A 49 5.34 -3.83 0.67
C VAL A 49 4.07 -3.02 0.42
N SER A 50 3.35 -2.64 1.47
CA SER A 50 2.13 -1.83 1.38
C SER A 50 2.41 -0.44 0.78
N ILE A 51 3.48 0.24 1.20
CA ILE A 51 3.90 1.49 0.57
C ILE A 51 4.30 1.29 -0.89
N SER A 52 5.01 0.20 -1.21
CA SER A 52 5.40 -0.11 -2.59
C SER A 52 4.17 -0.27 -3.49
N PHE A 53 3.12 -0.96 -3.02
CA PHE A 53 1.84 -1.03 -3.72
C PHE A 53 1.14 0.33 -3.80
N ALA A 54 1.20 1.16 -2.75
CA ALA A 54 0.66 2.51 -2.81
C ALA A 54 1.31 3.33 -3.94
N TYR A 55 2.65 3.26 -4.08
CA TYR A 55 3.38 3.92 -5.16
C TYR A 55 2.96 3.40 -6.54
N TYR A 56 2.85 2.07 -6.70
CA TYR A 56 2.35 1.47 -7.94
C TYR A 56 0.99 2.05 -8.35
N PHE A 57 0.02 2.12 -7.42
CA PHE A 57 -1.30 2.67 -7.71
C PHE A 57 -1.29 4.19 -7.91
N ILE A 58 -0.37 4.93 -7.27
CA ILE A 58 -0.17 6.36 -7.55
C ILE A 58 0.25 6.56 -9.01
N GLU A 59 1.19 5.77 -9.50
CA GLU A 59 1.68 5.83 -10.88
C GLU A 59 0.58 5.46 -11.87
N LYS A 60 -0.10 4.31 -11.68
CA LYS A 60 -1.21 3.89 -12.54
C LYS A 60 -2.35 4.90 -12.57
N ARG A 61 -2.68 5.53 -11.43
CA ARG A 61 -3.67 6.61 -11.39
C ARG A 61 -3.24 7.80 -12.25
N GLY A 62 -1.95 8.17 -12.19
CA GLY A 62 -1.38 9.23 -13.01
C GLY A 62 -1.52 8.94 -14.51
N ASP A 63 -1.22 7.71 -14.91
CA ASP A 63 -1.37 7.25 -16.30
C ASP A 63 -2.83 7.26 -16.76
N ILE A 64 -3.77 6.82 -15.93
CA ILE A 64 -5.22 6.84 -16.23
C ILE A 64 -5.72 8.28 -16.41
N ILE A 65 -5.32 9.20 -15.51
CA ILE A 65 -5.70 10.62 -15.61
C ILE A 65 -5.10 11.28 -16.85
N ALA A 66 -3.92 10.83 -17.30
CA ALA A 66 -3.29 11.28 -18.54
C ALA A 66 -3.90 10.63 -19.81
N GLY A 67 -4.93 9.79 -19.67
CA GLY A 67 -5.62 9.15 -20.80
C GLY A 67 -4.92 7.93 -21.38
N LYS A 68 -3.94 7.35 -20.68
CA LYS A 68 -3.31 6.08 -21.09
C LYS A 68 -4.21 4.91 -20.67
N LYS A 69 -4.32 3.89 -21.52
CA LYS A 69 -4.95 2.62 -21.15
C LYS A 69 -4.03 1.87 -20.18
N VAL A 70 -4.57 1.52 -19.01
CA VAL A 70 -3.89 0.71 -17.99
C VAL A 70 -4.73 -0.53 -17.77
N GLU A 71 -4.18 -1.69 -18.10
CA GLU A 71 -4.79 -2.99 -17.81
C GLU A 71 -4.40 -3.44 -16.38
N GLU A 72 -5.33 -4.07 -15.68
CA GLU A 72 -5.11 -4.71 -14.38
C GLU A 72 -4.44 -6.07 -14.68
N GLU A 73 -3.14 -6.21 -14.40
CA GLU A 73 -2.42 -7.51 -14.47
C GLU A 73 -2.71 -8.39 -13.25
#